data_AF-A0A2V1K4T2-F1
#
_entry.id   AF-A0A2V1K4T2-F1
#
_cell.length_a   1.000
_cell.length_b   1.000
_cell.length_c   1.000
_cell.angle_alpha   90.00
_cell.angle_beta   90.00
_cell.angle_gamma   90.00
#
_symmetry.space_group_name_H-M   'P 1'
#
loop_
_entity.id
_entity.type
_entity.pdbx_description
1 polymer ?
#
loop_
_entity_poly.entity_id
_entity_poly.type
_entity_poly.pdbx_seq_one_letter_code
_entity_poly.pdbx_strand_id
1 'polypeptide(L)'
;MSAEAAGLAELGSAARAGGAPVVKLLKTGTDSLQTAQLETARPSASAAEDFGRRLAHTHAFSESGSRVFGQAPAGLDANTGAMGKAPLPLVAPGSPPRPWGQFYADDRILPYLQTARENGAINADGARTIERVCERLKDGDFDAHQPALVETDAALLHGDLWSGNILWATPESAAEAAEGTTDHVNPHDSIGVLIDPACQGGHAESDLAQLTVFNAPFTDRIYAAYNEASPLADGWQDRVGLHTLHILIIHAALFGGGYGRETVDVARMYG
;
A
#
# COMPACT_ATOMS: atom_id res chain seq x y z
N MET A 1 2.82 -15.07 -7.08
CA MET A 1 1.57 -15.71 -7.53
C MET A 1 0.63 -16.01 -6.37
N SER A 2 1.00 -16.85 -5.39
CA SER A 2 0.14 -17.13 -4.22
C SER A 2 -0.17 -15.87 -3.39
N ALA A 3 0.85 -15.05 -3.11
CA ALA A 3 0.69 -13.81 -2.34
C ALA A 3 -0.26 -12.81 -3.03
N GLU A 4 -0.05 -12.56 -4.31
CA GLU A 4 -0.89 -11.67 -5.13
C GLU A 4 -2.33 -12.18 -5.23
N ALA A 5 -2.54 -13.49 -5.47
CA ALA A 5 -3.87 -14.09 -5.50
C ALA A 5 -4.62 -13.92 -4.17
N ALA A 6 -3.95 -14.17 -3.04
CA ALA A 6 -4.52 -13.98 -1.72
C ALA A 6 -4.84 -12.50 -1.46
N GLY A 7 -3.96 -11.60 -1.88
CA GLY A 7 -4.17 -10.16 -1.80
C GLY A 7 -5.38 -9.68 -2.60
N LEU A 8 -5.50 -10.09 -3.87
CA LEU A 8 -6.64 -9.79 -4.72
C LEU A 8 -7.95 -10.35 -4.14
N ALA A 9 -7.93 -11.55 -3.55
CA ALA A 9 -9.10 -12.15 -2.94
C ALA A 9 -9.59 -11.34 -1.72
N GLU A 10 -8.67 -10.92 -0.84
CA GLU A 10 -9.03 -10.14 0.36
C GLU A 10 -9.45 -8.71 0.02
N LEU A 11 -8.74 -8.04 -0.90
CA LEU A 11 -9.15 -6.74 -1.43
C LEU A 11 -10.51 -6.85 -2.15
N GLY A 12 -10.81 -7.98 -2.79
CA GLY A 12 -12.10 -8.23 -3.42
C GLY A 12 -13.24 -8.29 -2.40
N SER A 13 -12.99 -8.84 -1.22
CA SER A 13 -13.96 -8.79 -0.11
C SER A 13 -14.17 -7.37 0.39
N ALA A 14 -13.11 -6.57 0.52
CA ALA A 14 -13.22 -5.16 0.85
C ALA A 14 -14.01 -4.37 -0.22
N ALA A 15 -13.73 -4.61 -1.50
CA ALA A 15 -14.41 -3.96 -2.62
C ALA A 15 -15.92 -4.25 -2.63
N ARG A 16 -16.32 -5.51 -2.38
CA ARG A 16 -17.74 -5.88 -2.24
C ARG A 16 -18.41 -5.25 -1.02
N ALA A 17 -17.65 -4.89 0.00
CA ALA A 17 -18.11 -4.17 1.19
C ALA A 17 -18.09 -2.63 1.04
N GLY A 18 -17.88 -2.11 -0.18
CA GLY A 18 -17.85 -0.67 -0.46
C GLY A 18 -16.45 -0.06 -0.59
N GLY A 19 -15.41 -0.88 -0.52
CA GLY A 19 -14.02 -0.49 -0.81
C GLY A 19 -13.77 -0.15 -2.28
N ALA A 20 -12.53 0.23 -2.58
CA ALA A 20 -12.08 0.50 -3.94
C ALA A 20 -12.18 -0.77 -4.81
N PRO A 21 -12.70 -0.67 -6.04
CA PRO A 21 -12.76 -1.80 -6.96
C PRO A 21 -11.39 -2.43 -7.17
N VAL A 22 -11.34 -3.76 -7.32
CA VAL A 22 -10.11 -4.52 -7.59
C VAL A 22 -10.34 -5.46 -8.76
N VAL A 23 -9.33 -5.70 -9.58
CA VAL A 23 -9.49 -6.58 -10.75
C VAL A 23 -9.92 -7.99 -10.34
N LYS A 24 -10.86 -8.58 -11.11
CA LYS A 24 -11.32 -9.96 -10.88
C LYS A 24 -10.19 -10.93 -11.14
N LEU A 25 -9.91 -11.77 -10.15
CA LEU A 25 -9.05 -12.94 -10.29
C LEU A 25 -9.86 -14.06 -10.97
N LEU A 26 -9.45 -14.47 -12.17
CA LEU A 26 -10.13 -15.51 -12.95
C LEU A 26 -9.58 -16.90 -12.65
N LYS A 27 -8.26 -17.02 -12.57
CA LYS A 27 -7.59 -18.32 -12.37
C LYS A 27 -6.22 -18.17 -11.74
N THR A 28 -5.90 -19.09 -10.86
CA THR A 28 -4.55 -19.29 -10.31
C THR A 28 -4.00 -20.64 -10.75
N GLY A 29 -2.72 -20.66 -11.15
CA GLY A 29 -1.93 -21.88 -11.34
C GLY A 29 -0.66 -21.82 -10.50
N THR A 30 0.17 -22.87 -10.58
CA THR A 30 1.42 -22.94 -9.80
C THR A 30 2.33 -21.73 -10.04
N ASP A 31 2.53 -21.37 -11.32
CA ASP A 31 3.42 -20.27 -11.74
C ASP A 31 2.69 -19.23 -12.62
N SER A 32 1.36 -19.19 -12.56
CA SER A 32 0.58 -18.25 -13.38
C SER A 32 -0.62 -17.71 -12.61
N LEU A 33 -0.99 -16.49 -12.93
CA LEU A 33 -2.17 -15.80 -12.43
C LEU A 33 -2.87 -15.15 -13.63
N GLN A 34 -4.19 -15.26 -13.68
CA GLN A 34 -5.01 -14.69 -14.74
C GLN A 34 -6.06 -13.78 -14.10
N THR A 35 -6.04 -12.52 -14.49
CA THR A 35 -7.02 -11.50 -14.10
C THR A 35 -7.88 -11.12 -15.31
N ALA A 36 -9.05 -10.55 -15.03
CA ALA A 36 -9.90 -10.03 -16.08
C ALA A 36 -9.24 -8.84 -16.78
N GLN A 37 -9.45 -8.73 -18.09
CA GLN A 37 -8.94 -7.62 -18.87
C GLN A 37 -9.84 -6.40 -18.68
N LEU A 38 -9.22 -5.26 -18.37
CA LEU A 38 -9.88 -3.98 -18.22
C LEU A 38 -9.59 -3.08 -19.42
N GLU A 39 -10.63 -2.42 -19.94
CA GLU A 39 -10.50 -1.38 -20.97
C GLU A 39 -10.16 -0.05 -20.30
N THR A 40 -9.06 0.56 -20.71
CA THR A 40 -8.53 1.76 -20.06
C THR A 40 -9.28 3.02 -20.48
N ALA A 41 -9.48 3.92 -19.52
CA ALA A 41 -10.05 5.23 -19.68
C ALA A 41 -9.09 6.30 -19.14
N ARG A 42 -9.35 7.56 -19.47
CA ARG A 42 -8.61 8.67 -18.85
C ARG A 42 -9.14 8.93 -17.44
N PRO A 43 -8.28 9.17 -16.44
CA PRO A 43 -8.73 9.59 -15.11
C PRO A 43 -9.51 10.90 -15.19
N SER A 44 -10.55 11.03 -14.38
CA SER A 44 -11.25 12.28 -14.12
C SER A 44 -11.13 12.69 -12.65
N ALA A 45 -11.41 13.96 -12.34
CA ALA A 45 -11.35 14.45 -10.97
C ALA A 45 -12.39 13.76 -10.08
N SER A 46 -13.63 13.57 -10.56
CA SER A 46 -14.68 12.85 -9.84
C SER A 46 -14.34 11.38 -9.60
N ALA A 47 -13.72 10.71 -10.58
CA ALA A 47 -13.23 9.35 -10.41
C ALA A 47 -12.14 9.25 -9.32
N ALA A 48 -11.24 10.22 -9.26
CA ALA A 48 -10.21 10.29 -8.23
C ALA A 48 -10.78 10.56 -6.83
N GLU A 49 -11.80 11.41 -6.74
CA GLU A 49 -12.52 11.64 -5.49
C GLU A 49 -13.24 10.35 -5.03
N ASP A 50 -13.99 9.68 -5.90
CA ASP A 50 -14.66 8.40 -5.58
C ASP A 50 -13.65 7.34 -5.12
N PHE A 51 -12.54 7.19 -5.85
CA PHE A 51 -11.45 6.29 -5.47
C PHE A 51 -10.91 6.60 -4.07
N GLY A 52 -10.68 7.87 -3.74
CA GLY A 52 -10.20 8.28 -2.40
C GLY A 52 -11.14 7.87 -1.27
N ARG A 53 -12.46 8.07 -1.42
CA ARG A 53 -13.45 7.66 -0.40
C ARG A 53 -13.50 6.14 -0.26
N ARG A 54 -13.49 5.44 -1.38
CA ARG A 54 -13.54 3.97 -1.39
C ARG A 54 -12.26 3.35 -0.84
N LEU A 55 -11.10 3.95 -1.08
CA LEU A 55 -9.84 3.51 -0.48
C LEU A 55 -9.88 3.60 1.05
N ALA A 56 -10.54 4.61 1.62
CA ALA A 56 -10.75 4.70 3.06
C ALA A 56 -11.57 3.52 3.61
N HIS A 57 -12.60 3.08 2.87
CA HIS A 57 -13.36 1.87 3.21
C HIS A 57 -12.55 0.58 3.01
N THR A 58 -11.67 0.53 2.01
CA THR A 58 -10.71 -0.58 1.87
C THR A 58 -9.83 -0.69 3.10
N HIS A 59 -9.20 0.42 3.52
CA HIS A 59 -8.31 0.44 4.68
C HIS A 59 -9.02 0.03 5.97
N ALA A 60 -10.27 0.43 6.15
CA ALA A 60 -11.10 0.09 7.30
C ALA A 60 -11.59 -1.37 7.31
N PHE A 61 -11.49 -2.10 6.21
CA PHE A 61 -12.07 -3.42 6.08
C PHE A 61 -11.35 -4.48 6.94
N SER A 62 -12.10 -5.09 7.86
CA SER A 62 -11.69 -6.26 8.64
C SER A 62 -12.87 -7.19 8.89
N GLU A 63 -12.83 -8.40 8.33
CA GLU A 63 -13.88 -9.40 8.57
C GLU A 63 -13.85 -9.93 10.02
N SER A 64 -12.67 -10.05 10.61
CA SER A 64 -12.47 -10.51 11.99
C SER A 64 -12.68 -9.44 13.05
N GLY A 65 -12.76 -8.16 12.67
CA GLY A 65 -12.74 -7.03 13.61
C GLY A 65 -11.39 -6.84 14.31
N SER A 66 -10.33 -7.46 13.81
CA SER A 66 -8.96 -7.32 14.32
C SER A 66 -7.96 -7.52 13.20
N ARG A 67 -6.92 -6.69 13.14
CA ARG A 67 -5.80 -6.81 12.20
C ARG A 67 -4.57 -6.20 12.83
N VAL A 68 -3.43 -6.88 12.72
CA VAL A 68 -2.13 -6.40 13.23
C VAL A 68 -1.18 -6.01 12.11
N PHE A 69 -0.16 -5.21 12.43
CA PHE A 69 0.85 -4.81 11.46
C PHE A 69 1.63 -6.01 10.90
N GLY A 70 1.79 -6.02 9.58
CA GLY A 70 2.43 -7.10 8.83
C GLY A 70 1.54 -8.32 8.63
N GLN A 71 0.27 -8.31 9.06
CA GLN A 71 -0.60 -9.47 8.92
C GLN A 71 -0.73 -9.89 7.45
N ALA A 72 -0.44 -11.16 7.16
CA ALA A 72 -0.59 -11.75 5.84
C ALA A 72 -2.08 -11.82 5.43
N PRO A 73 -2.38 -11.73 4.12
CA PRO A 73 -3.72 -11.94 3.63
C PRO A 73 -4.28 -13.31 4.01
N ALA A 74 -5.61 -13.41 4.12
CA ALA A 74 -6.28 -14.65 4.47
C ALA A 74 -5.86 -15.80 3.52
N GLY A 75 -5.42 -16.93 4.10
CA GLY A 75 -4.99 -18.11 3.35
C GLY A 75 -3.56 -18.08 2.81
N LEU A 76 -2.80 -17.00 3.02
CA LEU A 76 -1.39 -16.93 2.66
C LEU A 76 -0.48 -17.43 3.80
N ASP A 77 0.51 -18.25 3.47
CA ASP A 77 1.63 -18.53 4.40
C ASP A 77 2.47 -17.27 4.56
N ALA A 78 2.57 -16.76 5.79
CA ALA A 78 3.30 -15.54 6.13
C ALA A 78 4.79 -15.58 5.72
N ASN A 79 5.39 -16.76 5.53
CA ASN A 79 6.76 -16.91 5.06
C ASN A 79 6.93 -16.71 3.54
N THR A 80 5.82 -16.54 2.81
CA THR A 80 5.80 -16.46 1.34
C THR A 80 5.45 -15.06 0.81
N GLY A 81 5.43 -14.06 1.70
CA GLY A 81 5.19 -12.66 1.32
C GLY A 81 6.22 -12.12 0.33
N ALA A 82 5.75 -11.37 -0.66
CA ALA A 82 6.60 -10.72 -1.65
C ALA A 82 5.99 -9.41 -2.15
N MET A 83 6.86 -8.46 -2.51
CA MET A 83 6.54 -7.24 -3.25
C MET A 83 7.47 -7.20 -4.47
N GLY A 84 6.92 -7.48 -5.66
CA GLY A 84 7.72 -7.80 -6.83
C GLY A 84 8.66 -8.99 -6.58
N LYS A 85 9.98 -8.78 -6.67
CA LYS A 85 11.00 -9.80 -6.36
C LYS A 85 11.57 -9.69 -4.94
N ALA A 86 11.19 -8.67 -4.17
CA ALA A 86 11.67 -8.50 -2.81
C ALA A 86 10.84 -9.37 -1.86
N PRO A 87 11.49 -10.14 -0.95
CA PRO A 87 10.79 -10.76 0.17
C PRO A 87 10.07 -9.70 1.00
N LEU A 88 8.84 -9.98 1.41
CA LEU A 88 8.05 -9.10 2.27
C LEU A 88 7.80 -9.82 3.60
N PRO A 89 8.44 -9.43 4.71
CA PRO A 89 8.16 -10.02 6.01
C PRO A 89 6.70 -9.78 6.42
N LEU A 90 6.01 -10.89 6.73
CA LEU A 90 4.62 -10.91 7.17
C LEU A 90 4.48 -11.74 8.46
N VAL A 91 3.34 -11.59 9.12
CA VAL A 91 2.95 -12.37 10.30
C VAL A 91 1.59 -13.04 10.09
N ALA A 92 1.34 -14.14 10.78
CA ALA A 92 0.04 -14.82 10.71
C ALA A 92 -1.06 -14.01 11.41
N PRO A 93 -2.33 -14.13 10.99
CA PRO A 93 -3.46 -13.59 11.74
C PRO A 93 -3.45 -14.03 13.22
N GLY A 94 -3.77 -13.12 14.13
CA GLY A 94 -3.73 -13.38 15.58
C GLY A 94 -2.34 -13.31 16.23
N SER A 95 -1.31 -12.93 15.47
CA SER A 95 0.01 -12.63 16.05
C SER A 95 -0.08 -11.45 17.04
N PRO A 96 0.77 -11.39 18.07
CA PRO A 96 0.77 -10.27 19.02
C PRO A 96 1.00 -8.92 18.32
N PRO A 97 0.25 -7.86 18.71
CA PRO A 97 0.46 -6.54 18.15
C PRO A 97 1.83 -5.98 18.54
N ARG A 98 2.36 -5.10 17.68
CA ARG A 98 3.60 -4.33 17.89
C ARG A 98 3.31 -2.85 17.66
N PRO A 99 4.05 -1.92 18.30
CA PRO A 99 4.03 -0.52 17.90
C PRO A 99 4.35 -0.35 16.42
N TRP A 100 3.76 0.66 15.78
CA TRP A 100 3.92 0.87 14.34
C TRP A 100 5.39 1.10 13.98
N GLY A 101 6.07 2.01 14.68
CA GLY A 101 7.46 2.34 14.37
C GLY A 101 8.42 1.15 14.52
N GLN A 102 8.18 0.25 15.49
CA GLN A 102 8.93 -1.01 15.59
C GLN A 102 8.73 -1.89 14.35
N PHE A 103 7.46 -2.14 13.97
CA PHE A 103 7.13 -2.91 12.77
C PHE A 103 7.75 -2.29 11.51
N TYR A 104 7.60 -0.98 11.33
CA TYR A 104 8.04 -0.31 10.10
C TYR A 104 9.57 -0.35 9.97
N ALA A 105 10.30 -0.12 11.07
CA ALA A 105 11.75 -0.24 11.07
C ALA A 105 12.22 -1.68 10.78
N ASP A 106 11.72 -2.66 11.54
CA ASP A 106 12.21 -4.04 11.50
C ASP A 106 11.78 -4.79 10.24
N ASP A 107 10.58 -4.53 9.72
CA ASP A 107 9.98 -5.35 8.66
C ASP A 107 9.86 -4.61 7.32
N ARG A 108 9.94 -3.27 7.30
CA ARG A 108 9.75 -2.46 6.08
C ARG A 108 10.99 -1.68 5.65
N ILE A 109 11.98 -1.48 6.52
CA ILE A 109 13.20 -0.74 6.17
C ILE A 109 14.43 -1.65 6.25
N LEU A 110 14.77 -2.13 7.44
CA LEU A 110 16.03 -2.84 7.71
C LEU A 110 16.27 -4.10 6.86
N PRO A 111 15.25 -4.91 6.48
CA PRO A 111 15.47 -6.11 5.67
C PRO A 111 16.12 -5.84 4.31
N TYR A 112 15.92 -4.63 3.78
CA TYR A 112 16.38 -4.24 2.44
C TYR A 112 17.70 -3.49 2.46
N LEU A 113 18.10 -2.97 3.63
CA LEU A 113 19.28 -2.12 3.77
C LEU A 113 20.58 -2.85 3.40
N GLN A 114 20.72 -4.12 3.82
CA GLN A 114 21.93 -4.89 3.51
C GLN A 114 22.11 -5.06 1.99
N THR A 115 21.07 -5.48 1.28
CA THR A 115 21.12 -5.64 -0.19
C THR A 115 21.41 -4.32 -0.90
N ALA A 116 20.81 -3.22 -0.45
CA ALA A 116 21.07 -1.88 -0.99
C ALA A 116 22.51 -1.38 -0.71
N ARG A 117 23.18 -1.89 0.33
CA ARG A 117 24.61 -1.63 0.57
C ARG A 117 25.50 -2.50 -0.31
N GLU A 118 25.19 -3.78 -0.41
CA GLU A 118 25.94 -4.76 -1.19
C GLU A 118 25.95 -4.43 -2.69
N ASN A 119 24.83 -3.92 -3.21
CA ASN A 119 24.72 -3.48 -4.61
C ASN A 119 25.29 -2.06 -4.86
N GLY A 120 25.77 -1.38 -3.81
CA GLY A 120 26.39 -0.06 -3.89
C GLY A 120 25.43 1.13 -3.99
N ALA A 121 24.11 0.92 -3.89
CA ALA A 121 23.13 2.00 -3.92
C ALA A 121 23.20 2.91 -2.69
N ILE A 122 23.52 2.34 -1.53
CA ILE A 122 23.61 3.04 -0.25
C ILE A 122 25.01 2.84 0.34
N ASN A 123 25.73 3.94 0.55
CA ASN A 123 27.04 3.91 1.20
C ASN A 123 26.92 3.84 2.74
N ALA A 124 28.05 3.75 3.44
CA ALA A 124 28.08 3.63 4.89
C ALA A 124 27.40 4.80 5.62
N ASP A 125 27.50 6.03 5.09
CA ASP A 125 26.94 7.23 5.72
C ASP A 125 25.42 7.30 5.54
N GLY A 126 24.94 6.89 4.36
CA GLY A 126 23.52 6.70 4.08
C GLY A 126 22.91 5.62 4.96
N ALA A 127 23.60 4.49 5.14
CA ALA A 127 23.16 3.42 6.03
C ALA A 127 22.99 3.91 7.48
N ARG A 128 23.98 4.63 8.03
CA ARG A 128 23.87 5.21 9.38
C ARG A 128 22.74 6.23 9.52
N THR A 129 22.37 6.91 8.44
CA THR A 129 21.22 7.82 8.44
C THR A 129 19.92 7.05 8.52
N ILE A 130 19.77 5.99 7.73
CA ILE A 130 18.59 5.12 7.75
C ILE A 130 18.47 4.40 9.10
N GLU A 131 19.58 3.86 9.63
CA GLU A 131 19.60 3.20 10.95
C GLU A 131 19.13 4.14 12.06
N ARG A 132 19.56 5.42 12.04
CA ARG A 132 19.10 6.43 13.01
C ARG A 132 17.60 6.73 12.89
N VAL A 133 17.05 6.79 11.67
CA VAL A 133 15.60 6.91 11.47
C VAL A 133 14.89 5.68 12.04
N CYS A 134 15.43 4.47 11.84
CA CYS A 134 14.89 3.24 12.40
C CYS A 134 14.92 3.22 13.94
N GLU A 135 15.94 3.79 14.58
CA GLU A 135 15.99 3.96 16.03
C GLU A 135 14.87 4.89 16.51
N ARG A 136 14.71 6.06 15.89
CA ARG A 136 13.63 7.02 16.21
C ARG A 136 12.24 6.44 15.99
N LEU A 137 12.04 5.67 14.92
CA LEU A 137 10.82 4.90 14.68
C LEU A 137 10.55 3.94 15.85
N LYS A 138 11.54 3.18 16.30
CA LYS A 138 11.39 2.24 17.43
C LYS A 138 11.11 2.94 18.76
N ASP A 139 11.59 4.17 18.93
CA ASP A 139 11.30 5.01 20.10
C ASP A 139 9.87 5.62 20.06
N GLY A 140 9.16 5.50 18.93
CA GLY A 140 7.78 5.96 18.77
C GLY A 140 7.66 7.43 18.34
N ASP A 141 8.77 8.08 17.94
CA ASP A 141 8.80 9.51 17.54
C ASP A 141 7.78 9.88 16.45
N PHE A 142 7.39 8.88 15.65
CA PHE A 142 6.54 9.05 14.47
C PHE A 142 5.25 8.22 14.54
N ASP A 143 4.97 7.59 15.67
CA ASP A 143 3.74 6.83 15.84
C ASP A 143 2.53 7.76 15.75
N ALA A 144 1.56 7.37 14.94
CA ALA A 144 0.32 8.10 14.73
C ALA A 144 -0.87 7.14 14.79
N HIS A 145 -2.04 7.71 15.08
CA HIS A 145 -3.29 6.96 15.01
C HIS A 145 -3.63 6.65 13.54
N GLN A 146 -4.25 5.49 13.32
CA GLN A 146 -4.86 5.19 12.03
C GLN A 146 -5.96 6.21 11.69
N PRO A 147 -6.32 6.35 10.41
CA PRO A 147 -7.45 7.16 9.98
C PRO A 147 -8.76 6.72 10.64
N ALA A 148 -9.69 7.66 10.84
CA ALA A 148 -10.83 7.49 11.74
C ALA A 148 -11.75 6.27 11.48
N LEU A 149 -11.87 5.79 10.24
CA LEU A 149 -12.66 4.58 9.92
C LEU A 149 -11.94 3.27 10.27
N VAL A 150 -10.63 3.29 10.48
CA VAL A 150 -9.86 2.10 10.81
C VAL A 150 -9.94 1.85 12.31
N GLU A 151 -10.77 0.88 12.71
CA GLU A 151 -11.00 0.51 14.11
C GLU A 151 -10.07 -0.60 14.63
N THR A 152 -9.12 -1.06 13.80
CA THR A 152 -8.12 -2.10 14.11
C THR A 152 -6.71 -1.51 14.23
N ASP A 153 -5.76 -2.25 14.82
CA ASP A 153 -4.37 -1.77 14.94
C ASP A 153 -3.74 -1.46 13.56
N ALA A 154 -4.06 -2.27 12.56
CA ALA A 154 -3.60 -2.12 11.19
C ALA A 154 -4.76 -1.98 10.19
N ALA A 155 -4.57 -1.18 9.15
CA ALA A 155 -5.42 -1.10 7.96
C ALA A 155 -5.15 -2.27 7.01
N LEU A 156 -6.14 -2.64 6.19
CA LEU A 156 -5.92 -3.50 5.02
C LEU A 156 -5.29 -2.66 3.90
N LEU A 157 -4.00 -2.88 3.64
CA LEU A 157 -3.29 -2.18 2.57
C LEU A 157 -3.35 -2.94 1.26
N HIS A 158 -3.37 -2.19 0.16
CA HIS A 158 -2.91 -2.65 -1.14
C HIS A 158 -1.40 -3.01 -1.09
N GLY A 159 -0.60 -2.17 -0.42
CA GLY A 159 0.81 -2.44 -0.09
C GLY A 159 1.84 -2.08 -1.17
N ASP A 160 1.39 -1.91 -2.42
CA ASP A 160 2.16 -1.38 -3.57
C ASP A 160 1.37 -0.33 -4.36
N LEU A 161 0.74 0.62 -3.68
CA LEU A 161 -0.22 1.57 -4.27
C LEU A 161 0.46 2.80 -4.89
N TRP A 162 1.29 2.59 -5.90
CA TRP A 162 1.75 3.68 -6.76
C TRP A 162 0.80 3.90 -7.94
N SER A 163 0.98 5.00 -8.68
CA SER A 163 0.07 5.40 -9.75
C SER A 163 -0.16 4.35 -10.85
N GLY A 164 0.81 3.47 -11.09
CA GLY A 164 0.70 2.39 -12.08
C GLY A 164 -0.21 1.24 -11.65
N ASN A 165 -0.45 1.10 -10.34
CA ASN A 165 -1.31 0.06 -9.78
C ASN A 165 -2.75 0.55 -9.53
N ILE A 166 -3.08 1.73 -10.05
CA ILE A 166 -4.45 2.20 -10.26
C ILE A 166 -4.73 2.20 -11.75
N LEU A 167 -5.52 1.23 -12.19
CA LEU A 167 -5.99 1.20 -13.56
C LEU A 167 -7.32 1.94 -13.67
N TRP A 168 -7.32 3.07 -14.38
CA TRP A 168 -8.54 3.81 -14.71
C TRP A 168 -9.26 3.10 -15.86
N ALA A 169 -10.42 2.52 -15.58
CA ALA A 169 -11.20 1.72 -16.52
C ALA A 169 -12.50 2.42 -16.92
N THR A 170 -13.09 2.03 -18.05
CA THR A 170 -14.47 2.43 -18.39
C THR A 170 -15.46 1.81 -17.38
N PRO A 171 -16.59 2.48 -17.06
CA PRO A 171 -17.59 1.92 -16.15
C PRO A 171 -18.11 0.55 -16.59
N GLU A 172 -18.32 0.37 -17.90
CA GLU A 172 -18.79 -0.89 -18.47
C GLU A 172 -17.77 -2.01 -18.25
N SER A 173 -16.50 -1.74 -18.54
CA SER A 173 -15.44 -2.73 -18.34
C SER A 173 -15.23 -3.04 -16.86
N ALA A 174 -15.25 -2.05 -15.99
CA ALA A 174 -15.11 -2.26 -14.55
C ALA A 174 -16.26 -3.10 -13.98
N ALA A 175 -17.51 -2.86 -14.40
CA ALA A 175 -18.66 -3.65 -13.95
C ALA A 175 -18.51 -5.16 -14.28
N GLU A 176 -17.90 -5.47 -15.43
CA GLU A 176 -17.68 -6.85 -15.86
C GLU A 176 -16.40 -7.46 -15.27
N ALA A 177 -15.33 -6.68 -15.13
CA ALA A 177 -13.97 -7.17 -14.88
C ALA A 177 -13.40 -6.82 -13.49
N ALA A 178 -14.12 -6.07 -12.64
CA ALA A 178 -13.69 -5.75 -11.27
C ALA A 178 -14.67 -6.28 -10.21
N GLU A 179 -14.13 -6.65 -9.05
CA GLU A 179 -14.88 -6.89 -7.83
C GLU A 179 -15.26 -5.54 -7.19
N GLY A 180 -16.46 -5.48 -6.59
CA GLY A 180 -17.01 -4.27 -5.99
C GLY A 180 -18.10 -3.60 -6.84
N THR A 181 -18.94 -2.79 -6.20
CA THR A 181 -20.07 -2.10 -6.87
C THR A 181 -19.60 -0.85 -7.61
N THR A 182 -20.12 -0.65 -8.83
CA THR A 182 -19.98 0.58 -9.63
C THR A 182 -21.29 1.38 -9.71
N ASP A 183 -22.30 1.04 -8.90
CA ASP A 183 -23.71 1.49 -9.05
C ASP A 183 -23.93 3.00 -8.83
N HIS A 184 -22.93 3.71 -8.30
CA HIS A 184 -23.01 5.13 -7.97
C HIS A 184 -22.09 6.01 -8.82
N VAL A 185 -21.46 5.46 -9.86
CA VAL A 185 -20.53 6.22 -10.69
C VAL A 185 -21.23 6.80 -11.91
N ASN A 186 -20.87 8.05 -12.21
CA ASN A 186 -21.31 8.71 -13.43
C ASN A 186 -20.87 7.87 -14.65
N PRO A 187 -21.79 7.52 -15.57
CA PRO A 187 -21.46 6.70 -16.74
C PRO A 187 -20.43 7.34 -17.69
N HIS A 188 -20.11 8.62 -17.50
CA HIS A 188 -19.09 9.33 -18.26
C HIS A 188 -17.73 9.45 -17.55
N ASP A 189 -17.63 8.97 -16.31
CA ASP A 189 -16.38 8.95 -15.54
C ASP A 189 -15.65 7.62 -15.69
N SER A 190 -14.34 7.62 -15.42
CA SER A 190 -13.57 6.39 -15.26
C SER A 190 -13.77 5.79 -13.87
N ILE A 191 -13.42 4.51 -13.70
CA ILE A 191 -13.35 3.82 -12.40
C ILE A 191 -11.90 3.54 -12.07
N GLY A 192 -11.42 3.92 -10.88
CA GLY A 192 -10.12 3.51 -10.39
C GLY A 192 -10.17 2.08 -9.88
N VAL A 193 -9.46 1.16 -10.55
CA VAL A 193 -9.41 -0.26 -10.20
C VAL A 193 -8.01 -0.64 -9.73
N LEU A 194 -7.92 -1.26 -8.55
CA LEU A 194 -6.67 -1.76 -7.97
C LEU A 194 -6.17 -3.01 -8.71
N ILE A 195 -4.86 -3.07 -8.95
CA ILE A 195 -4.16 -4.19 -9.57
C ILE A 195 -2.80 -4.44 -8.90
N ASP A 196 -2.27 -5.64 -9.05
CA ASP A 196 -0.91 -6.02 -8.62
C ASP A 196 -0.58 -5.74 -7.13
N PRO A 197 -1.40 -6.21 -6.17
CA PRO A 197 -1.21 -5.89 -4.76
C PRO A 197 -0.05 -6.65 -4.10
N ALA A 198 0.59 -5.98 -3.14
CA ALA A 198 1.43 -6.57 -2.09
C ALA A 198 0.69 -6.52 -0.73
N CYS A 199 -0.53 -7.04 -0.74
CA CYS A 199 -1.56 -6.88 0.29
C CYS A 199 -1.09 -7.36 1.67
N GLN A 200 -1.42 -6.59 2.71
CA GLN A 200 -0.95 -6.82 4.08
C GLN A 200 -1.68 -5.93 5.10
N GLY A 201 -1.54 -6.24 6.39
CA GLY A 201 -1.80 -5.28 7.46
C GLY A 201 -0.72 -4.20 7.55
N GLY A 202 -1.10 -2.92 7.59
CA GLY A 202 -0.14 -1.82 7.72
C GLY A 202 -0.77 -0.51 8.23
N HIS A 203 -0.03 0.60 8.11
CA HIS A 203 -0.58 1.94 8.38
C HIS A 203 -1.13 2.54 7.08
N ALA A 204 -2.37 3.00 7.08
CA ALA A 204 -3.07 3.52 5.90
C ALA A 204 -2.31 4.64 5.17
N GLU A 205 -1.57 5.47 5.89
CA GLU A 205 -0.71 6.52 5.30
C GLU A 205 0.35 5.95 4.35
N SER A 206 0.69 4.66 4.44
CA SER A 206 1.67 4.00 3.56
C SER A 206 1.17 3.89 2.13
N ASP A 207 -0.08 3.44 1.93
CA ASP A 207 -0.69 3.37 0.60
C ASP A 207 -0.89 4.77 0.02
N LEU A 208 -1.33 5.73 0.84
CA LEU A 208 -1.47 7.12 0.42
C LEU A 208 -0.13 7.70 -0.03
N ALA A 209 0.92 7.56 0.77
CA ALA A 209 2.25 8.06 0.44
C ALA A 209 2.82 7.44 -0.84
N GLN A 210 2.53 6.17 -1.13
CA GLN A 210 3.01 5.53 -2.36
C GLN A 210 2.43 6.15 -3.63
N LEU A 211 1.25 6.79 -3.57
CA LEU A 211 0.67 7.54 -4.69
C LEU A 211 1.55 8.71 -5.14
N THR A 212 2.42 9.24 -4.25
CA THR A 212 3.28 10.39 -4.57
C THR A 212 4.59 9.99 -5.26
N VAL A 213 5.06 8.75 -5.12
CA VAL A 213 6.38 8.31 -5.60
C VAL A 213 6.48 8.37 -7.14
N PHE A 214 5.35 8.28 -7.85
CA PHE A 214 5.29 8.47 -9.31
C PHE A 214 4.18 9.42 -9.76
N ASN A 215 3.72 10.30 -8.85
CA ASN A 215 2.70 11.32 -9.08
C ASN A 215 1.41 10.79 -9.73
N ALA A 216 0.58 10.11 -8.94
CA ALA A 216 -0.75 9.71 -9.40
C ALA A 216 -1.56 10.92 -9.94
N PRO A 217 -2.35 10.74 -11.00
CA PRO A 217 -3.27 11.78 -11.45
C PRO A 217 -4.21 12.18 -10.31
N PHE A 218 -4.37 13.49 -10.10
CA PHE A 218 -5.29 14.04 -9.11
C PHE A 218 -5.03 13.60 -7.65
N THR A 219 -3.78 13.34 -7.25
CA THR A 219 -3.44 12.93 -5.87
C THR A 219 -4.07 13.82 -4.80
N ASP A 220 -4.05 15.15 -4.98
CA ASP A 220 -4.67 16.08 -4.02
C ASP A 220 -6.18 15.83 -3.83
N ARG A 221 -6.87 15.41 -4.89
CA ARG A 221 -8.29 15.06 -4.86
C ARG A 221 -8.53 13.72 -4.17
N ILE A 222 -7.68 12.73 -4.45
CA ILE A 222 -7.70 11.43 -3.75
C ILE A 222 -7.52 11.66 -2.24
N TYR A 223 -6.52 12.46 -1.85
CA TYR A 223 -6.23 12.79 -0.46
C TYR A 223 -7.39 13.54 0.22
N ALA A 224 -7.92 14.57 -0.44
CA ALA A 224 -9.03 15.35 0.12
C ALA A 224 -10.27 14.48 0.35
N ALA A 225 -10.63 13.64 -0.62
CA ALA A 225 -11.79 12.77 -0.55
C ALA A 225 -11.58 11.60 0.44
N TYR A 226 -10.37 11.05 0.51
CA TYR A 226 -10.01 10.07 1.55
C TYR A 226 -10.17 10.69 2.94
N ASN A 227 -9.59 11.87 3.16
CA ASN A 227 -9.61 12.55 4.46
C ASN A 227 -11.01 13.03 4.85
N GLU A 228 -11.89 13.31 3.88
CA GLU A 228 -13.32 13.57 4.12
C GLU A 228 -14.02 12.32 4.68
N ALA A 229 -13.77 11.15 4.10
CA ALA A 229 -14.41 9.89 4.51
C ALA A 229 -13.81 9.31 5.80
N SER A 230 -12.49 9.38 5.94
CA SER A 230 -11.72 8.86 7.07
C SER A 230 -10.60 9.84 7.40
N PRO A 231 -10.87 10.82 8.27
CA PRO A 231 -9.87 11.81 8.68
C PRO A 231 -8.55 11.16 9.09
N LEU A 232 -7.47 11.66 8.48
CA LEU A 232 -6.08 11.32 8.80
C LEU A 232 -5.67 12.01 10.11
N ALA A 233 -4.72 11.42 10.82
CA ALA A 233 -4.19 12.00 12.04
C ALA A 233 -3.44 13.31 11.76
N ASP A 234 -3.45 14.24 12.73
CA ASP A 234 -2.74 15.51 12.62
C ASP A 234 -1.26 15.31 12.22
N GLY A 235 -0.75 16.20 11.36
CA GLY A 235 0.63 16.15 10.87
C GLY A 235 0.92 15.02 9.86
N TRP A 236 -0.10 14.34 9.31
CA TRP A 236 0.10 13.29 8.30
C TRP A 236 0.89 13.77 7.08
N GLN A 237 0.75 15.04 6.69
CA GLN A 237 1.51 15.62 5.57
C GLN A 237 3.01 15.57 5.82
N ASP A 238 3.44 15.78 7.07
CA ASP A 238 4.85 15.73 7.47
C ASP A 238 5.38 14.30 7.50
N ARG A 239 4.49 13.28 7.55
CA ARG A 239 4.86 11.86 7.56
C ARG A 239 4.82 11.20 6.18
N VAL A 240 4.32 11.88 5.14
CA VAL A 240 4.24 11.30 3.78
C VAL A 240 5.60 10.76 3.34
N GLY A 241 6.67 11.55 3.46
CA GLY A 241 8.01 11.10 3.08
C GLY A 241 8.48 9.89 3.90
N LEU A 242 8.19 9.84 5.20
CA LEU A 242 8.54 8.71 6.06
C LEU A 242 7.88 7.41 5.56
N HIS A 243 6.60 7.48 5.20
CA HIS A 243 5.84 6.36 4.66
C HIS A 243 6.29 5.92 3.26
N THR A 244 6.95 6.79 2.48
CA THR A 244 7.58 6.39 1.20
C THR A 244 8.87 5.58 1.36
N LEU A 245 9.51 5.59 2.54
CA LEU A 245 10.83 4.93 2.71
C LEU A 245 10.79 3.44 2.37
N HIS A 246 9.71 2.73 2.69
CA HIS A 246 9.55 1.30 2.37
C HIS A 246 9.71 1.02 0.87
N ILE A 247 8.93 1.71 0.02
CA ILE A 247 8.98 1.47 -1.43
C ILE A 247 10.31 1.95 -2.01
N LEU A 248 10.87 3.05 -1.51
CA LEU A 248 12.16 3.58 -1.95
C LEU A 248 13.31 2.61 -1.61
N ILE A 249 13.34 2.03 -0.40
CA ILE A 249 14.40 1.11 -0.02
C ILE A 249 14.31 -0.24 -0.76
N ILE A 250 13.10 -0.69 -1.10
CA ILE A 250 12.90 -1.84 -1.99
C ILE A 250 13.47 -1.54 -3.37
N HIS A 251 13.17 -0.38 -3.95
CA HIS A 251 13.73 0.02 -5.25
C HIS A 251 15.26 0.15 -5.20
N ALA A 252 15.81 0.70 -4.11
CA ALA A 252 17.25 0.76 -3.91
C ALA A 252 17.88 -0.64 -3.82
N ALA A 253 17.23 -1.60 -3.16
CA ALA A 253 17.72 -2.97 -3.07
C ALA A 253 17.63 -3.73 -4.40
N LEU A 254 16.54 -3.57 -5.16
CA LEU A 254 16.29 -4.30 -6.41
C LEU A 254 16.97 -3.69 -7.64
N PHE A 255 17.00 -2.36 -7.74
CA PHE A 255 17.42 -1.65 -8.95
C PHE A 255 18.65 -0.76 -8.72
N GLY A 256 18.93 -0.42 -7.47
CA GLY A 256 20.04 0.44 -7.08
C GLY A 256 19.97 1.85 -7.69
N GLY A 257 21.13 2.39 -8.07
CA GLY A 257 21.21 3.66 -8.78
C GLY A 257 20.62 4.85 -8.01
N GLY A 258 19.79 5.65 -8.68
CA GLY A 258 19.22 6.89 -8.13
C GLY A 258 18.36 6.68 -6.88
N TYR A 259 17.70 5.53 -6.76
CA TYR A 259 16.81 5.21 -5.64
C TYR A 259 17.57 5.20 -4.31
N GLY A 260 18.82 4.73 -4.28
CA GLY A 260 19.61 4.75 -3.04
C GLY A 260 19.87 6.16 -2.51
N ARG A 261 20.13 7.12 -3.41
CA ARG A 261 20.30 8.54 -3.03
C ARG A 261 18.97 9.11 -2.53
N GLU A 262 17.88 8.86 -3.23
CA GLU A 262 16.55 9.33 -2.86
C GLU A 262 16.11 8.81 -1.49
N THR A 263 16.27 7.51 -1.22
CA THR A 263 16.00 6.91 0.09
C THR A 263 16.76 7.63 1.20
N VAL A 264 18.04 7.93 0.99
CA VAL A 264 18.87 8.62 1.99
C VAL A 264 18.46 10.08 2.16
N ASP A 265 18.13 10.78 1.07
CA ASP A 265 17.67 12.17 1.11
C ASP A 265 16.35 12.30 1.87
N VAL A 266 15.41 11.37 1.64
CA VAL A 266 14.16 11.30 2.41
C VAL A 266 14.45 10.96 3.87
N ALA A 267 15.29 9.97 4.15
CA ALA A 267 15.64 9.58 5.52
C ALA A 267 16.29 10.73 6.31
N ARG A 268 17.08 11.61 5.67
CA ARG A 268 17.68 12.78 6.33
C ARG A 268 16.66 13.76 6.90
N MET A 269 15.46 13.82 6.35
CA MET A 269 14.39 14.69 6.87
C MET A 269 13.86 14.21 8.23
N TYR A 270 14.09 12.93 8.56
CA TYR A 270 13.58 12.26 9.77
C TYR A 270 14.69 11.78 10.72
N GLY A 271 15.95 12.02 10.37
CA GLY A 271 17.11 11.57 11.14
C GLY A 271 17.63 12.61 12.11
#